data_AF-A0AAN4ZH78-F1
#
_entry.id   AF-A0AAN4ZH78-F1
#
_cell.length_a   1.000
_cell.length_b   1.000
_cell.length_c   1.000
_cell.angle_alpha   90.00
_cell.angle_beta   90.00
_cell.angle_gamma   90.00
#
_symmetry.space_group_name_H-M   'P 1'
#
loop_
_entity.id
_entity.type
_entity.pdbx_description
1 polymer ?
#
loop_
_entity_poly.entity_id
_entity_poly.type
_entity_poly.pdbx_seq_one_letter_code
_entity_poly.pdbx_strand_id
1 'polypeptide(L)'
;SGGYRAAFRSVMLNEIPETNERVRAHLYLGAVQLRPHPDHPDTKTICDFITLIDLKGLLPKFIVNKKLPSLVVEDAEAKVKRFKEVAK
;
A
#
# COMPACT_ATOMS: atom_id res chain seq x y z
N SER A 1 12.12 -5.54 19.58
CA SER A 1 11.64 -4.93 18.33
C SER A 1 10.15 -5.21 18.18
N GLY A 2 9.32 -4.36 18.79
CA GLY A 2 7.86 -4.47 18.74
C GLY A 2 7.28 -3.81 17.49
N GLY A 3 6.00 -4.05 17.23
CA GLY A 3 5.26 -3.43 16.13
C GLY A 3 4.23 -4.38 15.51
N TYR A 4 3.39 -3.83 14.64
CA TYR A 4 2.38 -4.57 13.90
C TYR A 4 2.84 -4.75 12.46
N ARG A 5 2.60 -5.94 11.90
CA ARG A 5 2.91 -6.25 10.50
C ARG A 5 1.67 -6.76 9.81
N ALA A 6 1.49 -6.33 8.56
CA ALA A 6 0.49 -6.87 7.67
C ALA A 6 1.17 -7.22 6.35
N ALA A 7 0.79 -8.35 5.77
CA ALA A 7 1.27 -8.79 4.47
C ALA A 7 0.07 -9.10 3.57
N PHE A 8 0.22 -8.82 2.29
CA PHE A 8 -0.84 -8.85 1.30
C PHE A 8 -0.29 -9.47 0.01
N ARG A 9 -1.14 -10.19 -0.70
CA ARG A 9 -0.89 -10.65 -2.06
C ARG A 9 -2.22 -10.86 -2.78
N SER A 10 -2.20 -10.82 -4.10
CA SER A 10 -3.36 -11.22 -4.89
C SER A 10 -3.65 -12.71 -4.71
N VAL A 11 -4.93 -13.03 -4.56
CA VAL A 11 -5.46 -14.39 -4.55
C VAL A 11 -6.60 -14.48 -5.56
N MET A 12 -6.86 -15.69 -6.05
CA MET A 12 -8.01 -15.97 -6.90
C MET A 12 -9.18 -16.37 -6.01
N LEU A 13 -10.31 -15.68 -6.18
CA LEU A 13 -11.57 -15.98 -5.50
C LEU A 13 -12.59 -16.25 -6.61
N ASN A 14 -13.24 -17.40 -6.56
CA ASN A 14 -14.18 -17.81 -7.60
C ASN A 14 -15.45 -16.94 -7.56
N GLU A 15 -15.75 -16.38 -6.41
CA GLU A 15 -16.89 -15.49 -6.13
C GLU A 15 -16.69 -14.10 -6.75
N ILE A 16 -15.45 -13.73 -7.10
CA ILE A 16 -15.09 -12.42 -7.66
C ILE A 16 -14.17 -12.63 -8.88
N PRO A 17 -14.76 -13.06 -10.02
CA PRO A 17 -14.01 -13.30 -11.24
C PRO A 17 -13.51 -11.99 -11.88
N GLU A 18 -12.55 -12.11 -12.78
CA GLU A 18 -12.13 -11.00 -13.64
C GLU A 18 -13.24 -10.58 -14.60
N THR A 19 -13.37 -9.27 -14.83
CA THR A 19 -14.31 -8.70 -15.79
C THR A 19 -13.58 -7.76 -16.75
N ASN A 20 -14.19 -7.48 -17.91
CA ASN A 20 -13.62 -6.54 -18.88
C ASN A 20 -13.81 -5.06 -18.50
N GLU A 21 -14.53 -4.77 -17.42
CA GLU A 21 -14.78 -3.39 -16.96
C GLU A 21 -13.52 -2.73 -16.37
N ARG A 22 -12.61 -3.54 -15.80
CA ARG A 22 -11.39 -3.07 -15.14
C ARG A 22 -10.26 -4.07 -15.34
N VAL A 23 -9.06 -3.57 -15.59
CA VAL A 23 -7.86 -4.40 -15.60
C VAL A 23 -7.55 -4.86 -14.18
N ARG A 24 -7.49 -6.18 -13.95
CA ARG A 24 -7.07 -6.74 -12.66
C ARG A 24 -5.55 -6.72 -12.55
N ALA A 25 -5.03 -5.74 -11.82
CA ALA A 25 -3.63 -5.71 -11.41
C ALA A 25 -3.31 -6.91 -10.49
N HIS A 26 -2.06 -7.36 -10.54
CA HIS A 26 -1.56 -8.46 -9.71
C HIS A 26 -0.55 -7.94 -8.70
N LEU A 27 -0.88 -8.05 -7.42
CA LEU A 27 0.01 -7.75 -6.30
C LEU A 27 0.77 -9.03 -5.92
N TYR A 28 2.03 -9.13 -6.29
CA TYR A 28 2.87 -10.26 -5.89
C TYR A 28 3.23 -10.21 -4.41
N LEU A 29 3.54 -9.02 -3.91
CA LEU A 29 3.86 -8.77 -2.50
C LEU A 29 3.44 -7.36 -2.11
N GLY A 30 2.68 -7.24 -1.04
CA GLY A 30 2.52 -6.00 -0.29
C GLY A 30 2.86 -6.27 1.17
N ALA A 31 3.53 -5.33 1.84
CA ALA A 31 3.75 -5.42 3.27
C ALA A 31 3.72 -4.03 3.91
N VAL A 32 3.18 -3.97 5.13
CA VAL A 32 3.22 -2.79 6.00
C VAL A 32 3.81 -3.22 7.33
N GLN A 33 4.72 -2.42 7.87
CA GLN A 33 5.14 -2.50 9.27
C GLN A 33 4.89 -1.17 9.97
N LEU A 34 4.20 -1.21 11.10
CA LEU A 34 4.01 -0.09 12.00
C LEU A 34 4.84 -0.31 13.27
N ARG A 35 5.66 0.67 13.63
CA ARG A 35 6.49 0.62 14.84
C ARG A 35 6.63 1.99 15.50
N PRO A 36 6.79 2.08 16.83
CA PRO A 36 7.07 3.34 17.50
C PRO A 36 8.33 4.01 16.96
N HIS A 37 8.34 5.35 16.91
CA HIS A 37 9.55 6.10 16.58
C HIS A 37 10.58 5.95 17.72
N PRO A 38 11.88 5.72 17.43
CA PRO A 38 12.89 5.47 18.47
C PRO A 38 13.01 6.64 19.46
N ASP A 39 12.99 7.88 18.96
CA ASP A 39 13.14 9.07 19.81
C ASP A 39 11.82 9.61 20.39
N HIS A 40 10.67 9.17 19.85
CA HIS A 40 9.35 9.71 20.18
C HIS A 40 8.27 8.60 20.18
N PRO A 41 8.44 7.55 21.01
CA PRO A 41 7.66 6.33 20.89
C PRO A 41 6.15 6.54 21.16
N ASP A 42 5.78 7.52 21.99
CA ASP A 42 4.39 7.76 22.39
C ASP A 42 3.61 8.68 21.45
N THR A 43 4.30 9.41 20.58
CA THR A 43 3.68 10.45 19.73
C THR A 43 3.88 10.24 18.24
N LYS A 44 4.81 9.36 17.84
CA LYS A 44 5.14 9.11 16.43
C LYS A 44 5.22 7.61 16.14
N THR A 45 4.66 7.24 15.01
CA THR A 45 4.75 5.88 14.44
C THR A 45 5.49 5.95 13.11
N ILE A 46 6.43 5.04 12.90
CA ILE A 46 7.06 4.80 11.61
C ILE A 46 6.23 3.76 10.87
N CYS A 47 5.91 4.05 9.61
CA CYS A 47 5.17 3.18 8.71
C CYS A 47 6.07 2.81 7.53
N ASP A 48 6.62 1.59 7.57
CA ASP A 48 7.39 1.03 6.47
C ASP A 48 6.43 0.32 5.50
N PHE A 49 6.50 0.61 4.20
CA PHE A 49 5.64 0.00 3.16
C PHE A 49 6.48 -0.54 2.00
N ILE A 50 6.18 -1.77 1.56
CA ILE A 50 6.80 -2.42 0.40
C ILE A 50 5.70 -2.92 -0.51
N THR A 51 5.85 -2.70 -1.82
CA THR A 51 4.94 -3.22 -2.85
C THR A 51 5.68 -3.73 -4.08
N LEU A 52 5.23 -4.87 -4.58
CA LEU A 52 5.59 -5.45 -5.86
C LEU A 52 4.30 -5.76 -6.62
N ILE A 53 3.99 -4.90 -7.58
CA ILE A 53 2.73 -4.92 -8.31
C ILE A 53 2.97 -4.91 -9.82
N ASP A 54 2.18 -5.70 -10.53
CA ASP A 54 2.05 -5.67 -11.98
C ASP A 54 0.66 -5.12 -12.31
N LEU A 55 0.62 -3.89 -12.84
CA LEU A 55 -0.64 -3.23 -13.21
C LEU A 55 -1.32 -3.87 -14.42
N LYS A 56 -0.66 -4.79 -15.12
CA LYS A 56 -1.11 -5.39 -16.39
C LYS A 56 -1.43 -4.32 -17.43
N GLY A 57 -2.13 -4.72 -18.50
CA GLY A 57 -2.53 -3.85 -19.59
C GLY A 57 -1.38 -3.38 -20.48
N LEU A 58 -1.65 -2.38 -21.32
CA LEU A 58 -0.71 -1.81 -22.30
C LEU A 58 -0.08 -0.50 -21.80
N LEU A 59 0.22 -0.40 -20.51
CA LEU A 59 0.85 0.80 -19.95
C LEU A 59 2.35 0.79 -20.23
N PRO A 60 2.92 1.83 -20.87
CA PRO A 60 4.35 1.96 -21.04
C PRO A 60 5.09 1.95 -19.69
N LYS A 61 6.19 1.19 -19.60
CA LYS A 61 7.00 1.02 -18.37
C LYS A 61 7.39 2.36 -17.72
N PHE A 62 7.71 3.38 -18.52
CA PHE A 62 8.09 4.69 -18.00
C PHE A 62 6.94 5.39 -17.25
N ILE A 63 5.69 5.22 -17.69
CA ILE A 63 4.51 5.79 -17.03
C ILE A 63 4.29 5.09 -15.68
N VAL A 64 4.37 3.75 -15.68
CA VAL A 64 4.20 2.93 -14.47
C VAL A 64 5.26 3.30 -13.43
N ASN A 65 6.53 3.38 -13.83
CA ASN A 65 7.64 3.73 -12.96
C ASN A 65 7.54 5.15 -12.38
N LYS A 66 6.91 6.08 -13.10
CA LYS A 66 6.71 7.46 -12.61
C LYS A 66 5.50 7.57 -11.68
N LYS A 67 4.42 6.81 -11.94
CA LYS A 67 3.14 6.93 -11.22
C LYS A 67 3.07 6.07 -9.96
N LEU A 68 3.65 4.87 -9.96
CA LEU A 68 3.59 4.00 -8.77
C LEU A 68 4.17 4.67 -7.51
N PRO A 69 5.33 5.34 -7.54
CA PRO A 69 5.85 6.04 -6.36
C PRO A 69 4.93 7.15 -5.86
N SER A 70 4.27 7.91 -6.76
CA SER A 70 3.37 8.99 -6.34
C SER A 70 2.14 8.45 -5.62
N LEU A 71 1.58 7.33 -6.10
CA LEU A 71 0.44 6.68 -5.44
C LEU A 71 0.76 6.24 -4.00
N VAL A 72 2.00 5.79 -3.75
CA VAL A 72 2.44 5.40 -2.40
C VAL A 72 2.51 6.61 -1.47
N VAL A 73 3.00 7.75 -1.98
CA VAL A 73 3.06 9.01 -1.21
C VAL A 73 1.66 9.52 -0.90
N GLU A 74 0.78 9.56 -1.90
CA GLU A 74 -0.62 9.97 -1.76
C GLU A 74 -1.38 9.11 -0.71
N ASP A 75 -1.15 7.80 -0.72
CA ASP A 75 -1.71 6.87 0.28
C ASP A 75 -1.15 7.13 1.69
N ALA A 76 0.13 7.43 1.82
CA ALA A 76 0.73 7.79 3.10
C ALA A 76 0.14 9.10 3.67
N GLU A 77 -0.04 10.12 2.84
CA GLU A 77 -0.68 11.39 3.22
C GLU A 77 -2.13 11.19 3.65
N ALA A 78 -2.89 10.37 2.90
CA ALA A 78 -4.26 10.03 3.22
C ALA A 78 -4.36 9.33 4.60
N LYS A 79 -3.45 8.41 4.91
CA LYS A 79 -3.37 7.75 6.23
C LYS A 79 -3.07 8.74 7.34
N VAL A 80 -2.11 9.64 7.17
CA VAL A 80 -1.81 10.69 8.15
C VAL A 80 -3.04 11.54 8.44
N LYS A 81 -3.76 11.96 7.39
CA LYS A 81 -5.01 12.71 7.53
C LYS A 81 -6.04 11.91 8.31
N ARG A 82 -6.27 10.64 7.94
CA ARG A 82 -7.25 9.77 8.60
C ARG A 82 -6.95 9.54 10.07
N PHE A 83 -5.69 9.31 10.43
CA PHE A 83 -5.32 9.13 11.84
C PHE A 83 -5.57 10.38 12.67
N LYS A 84 -5.33 11.58 12.11
CA LYS A 84 -5.67 12.84 12.79
C LYS A 84 -7.17 13.03 12.99
N GLU A 85 -8.01 12.50 12.09
CA GLU A 85 -9.47 12.55 12.23
C GLU A 85 -9.98 11.57 13.28
N VAL A 86 -9.42 10.36 13.34
CA VAL A 86 -9.83 9.29 14.27
C VAL A 86 -9.32 9.53 15.69
N ALA A 87 -8.22 10.26 15.85
CA ALA A 87 -7.66 10.60 17.16
C ALA A 87 -8.38 11.78 17.85
N LYS A 88 -9.42 12.35 17.24
CA LYS A 88 -10.34 13.31 17.87
C LYS A 88 -11.47 12.58 18.55
#